data_AF-A0A382MQ44-F1
#
_entry.id   AF-A0A382MQ44-F1
#
_cell.length_a   1.000
_cell.length_b   1.000
_cell.length_c   1.000
_cell.angle_alpha   90.00
_cell.angle_beta   90.00
_cell.angle_gamma   90.00
#
_symmetry.space_group_name_H-M   'P 1'
#
loop_
_entity.id
_entity.type
_entity.pdbx_description
1 polymer ?
#
loop_
_entity_poly.entity_id
_entity_poly.type
_entity_poly.pdbx_seq_one_letter_code
_entity_poly.pdbx_strand_id
1 'polypeptide(L)' 'MKKLLKIREAAEALGGCVSVTTLLRQCQDGNIPSVRIGARWLIPAWWVDDLGARPDDRNPD' A
#
# COMPACT_ATOMS: atom_id res chain seq x y z
N MET A 1 -8.91 10.26 -12.93
CA MET A 1 -9.61 9.64 -11.77
C MET A 1 -8.56 9.16 -10.78
N LYS A 2 -8.70 9.46 -9.48
CA LYS A 2 -7.81 8.91 -8.45
C LYS A 2 -8.24 7.46 -8.16
N LYS A 3 -7.48 6.47 -8.63
CA LYS A 3 -7.77 5.05 -8.36
C LYS A 3 -7.41 4.73 -6.91
N LEU A 4 -8.36 4.16 -6.18
CA LEU A 4 -8.20 3.71 -4.80
C LEU A 4 -8.28 2.19 -4.77
N LEU A 5 -7.29 1.55 -4.16
CA LEU A 5 -7.17 0.11 -4.00
C LEU A 5 -7.64 -0.30 -2.62
N LYS A 6 -8.28 -1.47 -2.52
CA LYS A 6 -8.51 -2.11 -1.22
C LYS A 6 -7.17 -2.58 -0.67
N ILE A 7 -7.06 -2.75 0.65
CA ILE A 7 -5.82 -3.25 1.26
C ILE A 7 -5.33 -4.56 0.63
N ARG A 8 -6.24 -5.48 0.32
CA ARG A 8 -5.89 -6.74 -0.34
C ARG A 8 -5.29 -6.51 -1.73
N GLU A 9 -5.91 -5.67 -2.54
CA GLU A 9 -5.39 -5.34 -3.88
C GLU A 9 -4.07 -4.57 -3.82
N ALA A 10 -3.90 -3.71 -2.82
CA ALA A 10 -2.63 -3.03 -2.57
C ALA A 10 -1.53 -4.03 -2.20
N ALA A 11 -1.83 -5.02 -1.34
CA ALA A 11 -0.88 -6.08 -0.98
C ALA A 11 -0.47 -6.91 -2.21
N GLU A 12 -1.44 -7.26 -3.06
CA GLU A 12 -1.19 -7.98 -4.31
C GLU A 12 -0.37 -7.15 -5.31
N ALA A 13 -0.67 -5.86 -5.43
CA ALA A 13 0.09 -4.94 -6.31
C ALA A 13 1.50 -4.63 -5.79
N LEU A 14 1.75 -4.71 -4.48
CA LEU A 14 3.09 -4.69 -3.89
C LEU A 14 3.84 -6.04 -4.03
N GLY A 15 3.36 -6.95 -4.88
CA GLY A 15 3.99 -8.26 -5.10
C GLY A 15 3.85 -9.23 -3.92
N GLY A 16 2.96 -8.95 -2.96
CA GLY A 16 2.81 -9.77 -1.77
C GLY A 16 3.92 -9.58 -0.71
N CYS A 17 4.84 -8.64 -0.91
CA CYS A 17 5.92 -8.34 0.04
C CYS A 17 5.41 -7.84 1.40
N VAL A 18 4.21 -7.25 1.43
CA VAL A 18 3.59 -6.73 2.65
C VAL A 18 2.24 -7.42 2.89
N SER A 19 2.08 -8.01 4.07
CA SER A 19 0.80 -8.62 4.46
C SER A 19 -0.31 -7.59 4.63
N VAL A 20 -1.55 -7.99 4.33
CA VAL A 20 -2.78 -7.19 4.54
C VAL A 20 -2.86 -6.63 5.95
N THR A 21 -2.49 -7.40 6.96
CA THR A 21 -2.50 -6.99 8.38
C THR A 21 -1.51 -5.87 8.66
N THR A 22 -0.33 -5.91 8.03
CA THR A 22 0.70 -4.88 8.14
C THR A 22 0.24 -3.58 7.48
N LEU A 23 -0.30 -3.66 6.26
CA LEU A 23 -0.89 -2.49 5.59
C LEU A 23 -2.04 -1.89 6.40
N LEU A 24 -2.91 -2.72 6.98
CA LEU A 24 -4.01 -2.24 7.83
C LEU A 24 -3.48 -1.49 9.06
N ARG A 25 -2.46 -2.02 9.74
CA ARG A 25 -1.82 -1.33 10.86
C ARG A 25 -1.20 -0.01 10.42
N GLN A 26 -0.46 0.02 9.30
CA GLN A 26 0.14 1.25 8.80
C GLN A 26 -0.89 2.30 8.40
N CYS A 27 -2.04 1.89 7.84
CA CYS A 27 -3.17 2.79 7.58
C CYS A 27 -3.73 3.37 8.90
N GLN A 28 -3.88 2.54 9.94
CA GLN A 28 -4.38 2.99 11.24
C GLN A 28 -3.41 3.92 11.96
N ASP A 29 -2.12 3.66 11.82
CA ASP A 29 -1.02 4.46 12.39
C ASP A 29 -0.81 5.78 11.63
N GLY A 30 -1.34 5.89 10.41
CA GLY A 30 -1.16 7.06 9.54
C GLY A 30 0.21 7.10 8.85
N ASN A 31 0.97 6.00 8.91
CA ASN A 31 2.31 5.91 8.33
C ASN A 31 2.30 5.85 6.79
N ILE A 32 1.15 5.50 6.20
CA ILE A 32 0.97 5.45 4.74
C ILE A 32 -0.26 6.26 4.31
N PRO A 33 -0.23 6.86 3.12
CA PRO A 33 -1.37 7.58 2.59
C PRO A 33 -2.53 6.61 2.38
N SER A 34 -3.58 6.80 3.15
CA SER A 34 -4.77 5.96 3.12
C SER A 34 -6.02 6.81 3.36
N VAL A 35 -7.13 6.36 2.80
CA VAL A 35 -8.43 6.99 2.94
C VAL A 35 -9.38 5.99 3.56
N ARG A 36 -9.99 6.38 4.68
CA ARG A 36 -11.04 5.59 5.31
C ARG A 36 -12.40 5.98 4.76
N ILE A 37 -13.08 5.04 4.11
CA ILE A 37 -14.45 5.20 3.64
C ILE A 37 -15.33 4.23 4.44
N GLY A 38 -16.04 4.79 5.43
CA GLY A 38 -16.82 4.01 6.40
C GLY A 38 -15.94 3.07 7.23
N ALA A 39 -16.20 1.76 7.12
CA ALA A 39 -15.42 0.73 7.81
C ALA A 39 -14.21 0.21 7.01
N ARG A 40 -14.00 0.70 5.78
CA ARG A 40 -12.96 0.18 4.88
C ARG A 40 -11.83 1.19 4.71
N TRP A 41 -10.60 0.68 4.75
CA TRP A 41 -9.41 1.41 4.40
C TRP A 41 -9.07 1.19 2.92
N LEU A 42 -8.78 2.28 2.25
CA LEU A 42 -8.39 2.30 0.84
C LEU A 42 -7.04 2.99 0.70
N ILE A 43 -6.20 2.45 -0.15
CA ILE A 43 -4.85 2.95 -0.41
C ILE A 43 -4.82 3.52 -1.83
N PRO A 44 -4.27 4.72 -2.06
CA PRO A 44 -4.16 5.27 -3.40
C PRO A 44 -3.28 4.40 -4.28
N ALA A 45 -3.75 4.10 -5.50
CA ALA A 45 -3.01 3.28 -6.45
C ALA A 45 -1.63 3.87 -6.80
N TRP A 46 -1.52 5.20 -6.86
CA TRP A 46 -0.26 5.89 -7.15
C TRP A 46 0.83 5.59 -6.11
N TRP A 47 0.45 5.40 -4.83
CA TRP A 47 1.41 5.12 -3.77
C TRP A 47 1.94 3.70 -3.87
N VAL A 48 1.05 2.77 -4.22
CA VAL A 48 1.42 1.37 -4.47
C VAL A 48 2.29 1.26 -5.72
N ASP A 49 1.97 2.01 -6.76
CA ASP A 49 2.76 2.07 -8.00
C ASP A 49 4.16 2.64 -7.72
N ASP A 50 4.28 3.73 -6.95
CA ASP A 50 5.57 4.32 -6.55
C ASP A 50 6.43 3.36 -5.72
N LEU A 51 5.82 2.62 -4.78
CA LEU A 51 6.52 1.62 -3.96
C LEU A 51 6.86 0.34 -4.72
N GLY A 52 5.98 -0.13 -5.59
CA GLY A 52 6.25 -1.27 -6.46
C GLY A 52 7.29 -0.93 -7.53
N ALA A 53 7.39 0.34 -7.91
CA ALA A 53 8.40 0.88 -8.82
C ALA A 53 9.72 1.21 -8.15
N ARG A 54 9.81 1.21 -6.81
CA ARG A 54 11.10 1.19 -6.13
C ARG A 54 11.65 -0.23 -6.24
N PRO A 55 12.62 -0.50 -7.15
CA PRO A 55 13.43 -1.70 -6.97
C PRO A 55 14.00 -1.59 -5.55
N ASP A 56 13.91 -2.68 -4.81
CA ASP A 56 14.55 -2.83 -3.51
C ASP A 56 16.00 -2.34 -3.64
N ASP A 57 16.31 -1.15 -3.09
CA ASP A 57 17.65 -0.58 -3.01
C ASP A 57 18.46 -1.31 -1.92
N ARG A 58 18.36 -2.65 -1.91
CA ARG A 58 19.23 -3.53 -1.14
C ARG A 58 20.03 -4.39 -2.10
N ASN A 59 20.83 -3.74 -2.95
CA ASN A 59 22.22 -4.16 -3.15
C ASN A 59 23.06 -3.08 -3.87
N PRO A 60 23.73 -2.16 -3.15
CA PRO A 60 25.08 -1.78 -3.52
C PRO A 60 26.06 -2.82 -2.94
N ASP A 61 26.84 -3.42 -3.85
CA ASP A 61 27.91 -4.42 -3.67
C ASP A 61 27.51 -5.90 -3.82
#